data_AF-A0A7R9JVA7-F1
#
_entry.id   AF-A0A7R9JVA7-F1
#
_cell.length_a   1.000
_cell.length_b   1.000
_cell.length_c   1.000
_cell.angle_alpha   90.00
_cell.angle_beta   90.00
_cell.angle_gamma   90.00
#
_symmetry.space_group_name_H-M   'P 1'
#
loop_
_entity.id
_entity.type
_entity.pdbx_description
1 polymer ?
#
loop_
_entity_poly.entity_id
_entity_poly.type
_entity_poly.pdbx_seq_one_letter_code
_entity_poly.pdbx_strand_id
1 'polypeptide(L)'
;MRRSFGSESIHIPLTVRGHSKSHEFLLAAVGKLYMAGCLPKVSNLYPPVQYPVSRGTASLSSLVTWNHGDTLENLQDMDTSKLEGFTISVDHNFTICLDQNQDRMLAGHKIKGKIYLPLSYLLTITWNLFCNKLRKKFTETSVMFQNLHVHQNIEIPEKGDLNLCTFLQRDSGIFEIVIDGETLILSGRILLPEDKEEEFNKSVTVSSENAFNLTASEVYNEMENRGYQYQDHFKGILNAQVSEQGCISKVQWRNNWCSFIDSLIQVVLFIDGESSQDIYLPLDVRQITINPCLHVEPQDIEVVYQKMTSIVKGEGVEILGLTSYPADIFQNNDNNVKLTSLNFLSNSSPRLKVLEQFVEVTLEIVCENTFSIYNKKSAIIELKEDYPFEPLSQHVMKRLKEFPGFRYFESTVSLDNTTRMLSSASSIGLLITPIDTLDKCVGLVDSSSFILARSIGKQTPKISDGLVVVIEQQFDNEKLLLLRKAVSVEEKAPVVFLAGDEHNWPQQLKSELNISSGYTKRVYVVIKKKAPIDGRTLIQQLSKELRADKLRVAASPGTDMGACGWKTATRATSIRWPGTDPSSTSQISGGGVRSEARISTVGVRS
;
A
#
# COMPACT_ATOMS: atom_id res chain seq x y z
N MET A 1 -45.62 5.20 -49.00
CA MET A 1 -44.46 4.30 -49.15
C MET A 1 -43.35 4.56 -48.13
N ARG A 2 -42.76 5.77 -48.02
CA ARG A 2 -41.76 6.08 -46.97
C ARG A 2 -42.24 5.88 -45.51
N ARG A 3 -43.54 5.96 -45.26
CA ARG A 3 -44.16 5.75 -43.94
C ARG A 3 -44.47 4.28 -43.63
N SER A 4 -44.25 3.37 -44.59
CA SER A 4 -44.67 1.96 -44.51
C SER A 4 -43.51 0.99 -44.26
N PHE A 5 -42.27 1.46 -44.33
CA PHE A 5 -41.05 0.67 -44.11
C PHE A 5 -40.22 1.28 -42.97
N GLY A 6 -39.42 0.45 -42.28
CA GLY A 6 -38.63 0.85 -41.10
C GLY A 6 -37.46 1.79 -41.41
N SER A 7 -36.87 2.39 -40.37
CA SER A 7 -35.77 3.36 -40.47
C SER A 7 -34.49 2.81 -41.11
N GLU A 8 -34.36 1.48 -41.21
CA GLU A 8 -33.23 0.81 -41.88
C GLU A 8 -33.37 0.76 -43.41
N SER A 9 -34.53 1.13 -43.96
CA SER A 9 -34.76 1.10 -45.41
C SER A 9 -34.40 2.43 -46.09
N ILE A 10 -33.56 2.37 -47.14
CA ILE A 10 -33.12 3.54 -47.88
C ILE A 10 -34.02 3.75 -49.11
N HIS A 11 -34.77 4.86 -49.13
CA HIS A 11 -35.69 5.18 -50.23
C HIS A 11 -35.08 6.15 -51.25
N ILE A 12 -34.76 5.62 -52.44
CA ILE A 12 -34.09 6.37 -53.50
C ILE A 12 -35.07 6.60 -54.67
N PRO A 13 -35.51 7.84 -54.95
CA PRO A 13 -36.34 8.15 -56.11
C PRO A 13 -35.50 8.13 -57.41
N LEU A 14 -36.05 7.58 -58.49
CA LEU A 14 -35.37 7.50 -59.79
C LEU A 14 -35.69 8.68 -60.73
N THR A 15 -36.87 9.29 -60.58
CA THR A 15 -37.31 10.45 -61.36
C THR A 15 -38.06 11.45 -60.49
N VAL A 16 -38.00 12.74 -60.85
CA VAL A 16 -38.76 13.82 -60.22
C VAL A 16 -39.38 14.69 -61.32
N ARG A 17 -40.69 14.92 -61.21
CA ARG A 17 -41.45 15.71 -62.19
C ARG A 17 -41.02 17.18 -62.13
N GLY A 18 -40.72 17.78 -63.28
CA GLY A 18 -40.30 19.18 -63.39
C GLY A 18 -38.81 19.43 -63.10
N HIS A 19 -38.00 18.38 -62.90
CA HIS A 19 -36.55 18.54 -62.76
C HIS A 19 -35.95 18.94 -64.12
N SER A 20 -35.16 20.02 -64.14
CA SER A 20 -34.58 20.59 -65.37
C SER A 20 -33.66 19.61 -66.11
N LYS A 21 -33.03 18.68 -65.39
CA LYS A 21 -32.12 17.67 -65.94
C LYS A 21 -32.40 16.28 -65.37
N SER A 22 -33.36 15.57 -65.98
CA SER A 22 -33.80 14.25 -65.48
C SER A 22 -32.70 13.17 -65.52
N HIS A 23 -31.75 13.28 -66.45
CA HIS A 23 -30.66 12.29 -66.60
C HIS A 23 -29.62 12.38 -65.47
N GLU A 24 -29.23 13.59 -65.05
CA GLU A 24 -28.35 13.79 -63.89
C GLU A 24 -29.00 13.27 -62.61
N PHE A 25 -30.31 13.50 -62.46
CA PHE A 25 -31.06 13.00 -61.30
C PHE A 25 -31.06 11.47 -61.22
N LEU A 26 -31.23 10.79 -62.36
CA LEU A 26 -31.16 9.33 -62.43
C LEU A 26 -29.76 8.80 -62.10
N LEU A 27 -28.70 9.40 -62.65
CA LEU A 27 -27.31 9.00 -62.35
C LEU A 27 -26.96 9.21 -60.87
N ALA A 28 -27.43 10.30 -60.27
CA ALA A 28 -27.30 10.54 -58.84
C ALA A 28 -28.05 9.48 -57.99
N ALA A 29 -29.21 9.02 -58.45
CA ALA A 29 -29.93 7.92 -57.83
C ALA A 29 -29.16 6.59 -57.92
N VAL A 30 -28.51 6.31 -59.06
CA VAL A 30 -27.63 5.14 -59.23
C VAL A 30 -26.42 5.21 -58.28
N GLY A 31 -25.81 6.39 -58.12
CA GLY A 31 -24.73 6.60 -57.14
C GLY A 31 -25.20 6.34 -55.70
N LYS A 32 -26.40 6.79 -55.34
CA LYS A 32 -27.00 6.51 -54.03
C LYS A 32 -27.27 5.02 -53.81
N LEU A 33 -27.67 4.29 -54.86
CA LEU A 33 -27.83 2.84 -54.80
C LEU A 33 -26.48 2.15 -54.53
N TYR A 34 -25.38 2.60 -55.15
CA TYR A 34 -24.05 2.09 -54.89
C TYR A 34 -23.60 2.32 -53.44
N MET A 35 -23.79 3.55 -52.93
CA MET A 35 -23.49 3.87 -51.53
C MET A 35 -24.35 3.08 -50.52
N ALA A 36 -25.55 2.67 -50.92
CA ALA A 36 -26.41 1.79 -50.13
C ALA A 36 -26.00 0.31 -50.17
N GLY A 37 -24.90 -0.04 -50.86
CA GLY A 37 -24.37 -1.40 -50.97
C GLY A 37 -24.90 -2.20 -52.17
N CYS A 38 -25.70 -1.60 -53.06
CA CYS A 38 -26.07 -2.24 -54.32
C CYS A 38 -24.93 -2.15 -55.34
N LEU A 39 -24.88 -3.06 -56.31
CA LEU A 39 -23.83 -3.07 -57.36
C LEU A 39 -24.44 -2.79 -58.76
N PRO A 40 -24.84 -1.54 -59.05
CA PRO A 40 -25.38 -1.19 -60.36
C PRO A 40 -24.31 -1.28 -61.45
N LYS A 41 -24.62 -1.97 -62.56
CA LYS A 41 -23.74 -2.08 -63.74
C LYS A 41 -23.85 -0.84 -64.63
N VAL A 42 -23.21 0.26 -64.20
CA VAL A 42 -23.25 1.57 -64.89
C VAL A 42 -22.75 1.49 -66.33
N SER A 43 -21.87 0.53 -66.64
CA SER A 43 -21.36 0.27 -68.00
C SER A 43 -22.44 0.03 -69.04
N ASN A 44 -23.64 -0.42 -68.64
CA ASN A 44 -24.74 -0.67 -69.56
C ASN A 44 -25.49 0.60 -70.00
N LEU A 45 -25.21 1.74 -69.36
CA LEU A 45 -25.88 3.01 -69.66
C LEU A 45 -25.23 3.78 -70.83
N TYR A 46 -24.06 3.34 -71.28
CA TYR A 46 -23.32 3.95 -72.38
C TYR A 46 -22.74 2.88 -73.30
N PRO A 47 -22.33 3.23 -74.53
CA PRO A 47 -21.78 2.27 -75.48
C PRO A 47 -20.57 1.50 -74.92
N PRO A 48 -20.37 0.23 -75.31
CA PRO A 48 -19.27 -0.58 -74.80
C PRO A 48 -17.92 0.06 -75.13
N VAL A 49 -17.04 0.13 -74.12
CA VAL A 49 -15.67 0.64 -74.26
C VAL A 49 -14.83 -0.37 -75.04
N GLN A 50 -14.06 0.11 -76.02
CA GLN A 50 -13.11 -0.70 -76.77
C GLN A 50 -11.80 -0.84 -75.98
N TYR A 51 -11.35 -2.07 -75.78
CA TYR A 51 -10.07 -2.39 -75.16
C TYR A 51 -9.07 -2.86 -76.23
N PRO A 52 -7.76 -2.60 -76.08
CA PRO A 52 -7.09 -1.94 -74.95
C PRO A 52 -7.35 -0.42 -74.90
N VAL A 53 -7.21 0.18 -73.70
CA VAL A 53 -7.33 1.64 -73.53
C VAL A 53 -6.19 2.37 -74.24
N SER A 54 -6.41 3.64 -74.58
CA SER A 54 -5.42 4.46 -75.29
C SER A 54 -4.18 4.75 -74.43
N ARG A 55 -3.02 4.89 -75.11
CA ARG A 55 -1.76 5.30 -74.49
C ARG A 55 -1.94 6.70 -73.87
N GLY A 56 -1.64 6.82 -72.57
CA GLY A 56 -1.85 8.05 -71.79
C GLY A 56 -3.05 8.01 -70.85
N THR A 57 -3.84 6.92 -70.84
CA THR A 57 -4.85 6.67 -69.80
C THR A 57 -4.16 6.58 -68.43
N ALA A 58 -4.61 7.37 -67.45
CA ALA A 58 -3.99 7.48 -66.13
C ALA A 58 -3.99 6.14 -65.36
N SER A 59 -2.94 5.87 -64.60
CA SER A 59 -2.87 4.69 -63.73
C SER A 59 -3.88 4.81 -62.59
N LEU A 60 -4.58 3.71 -62.29
CA LEU A 60 -5.45 3.61 -61.12
C LEU A 60 -4.68 3.34 -59.81
N SER A 61 -3.41 2.90 -59.89
CA SER A 61 -2.64 2.45 -58.73
C SER A 61 -2.46 3.52 -57.66
N SER A 62 -2.29 4.78 -58.05
CA SER A 62 -2.11 5.91 -57.11
C SER A 62 -3.42 6.40 -56.49
N LEU A 63 -4.58 5.96 -56.99
CA LEU A 63 -5.90 6.36 -56.48
C LEU A 63 -6.44 5.37 -55.44
N VAL A 64 -5.81 4.20 -55.29
CA VAL A 64 -6.20 3.17 -54.32
C VAL A 64 -5.31 3.28 -53.09
N THR A 65 -5.89 3.65 -51.96
CA THR A 65 -5.20 3.73 -50.67
C THR A 65 -5.72 2.66 -49.72
N TRP A 66 -4.83 2.09 -48.92
CA TRP A 66 -5.17 1.16 -47.85
C TRP A 66 -5.02 1.85 -46.49
N ASN A 67 -5.67 1.31 -45.45
CA ASN A 67 -5.42 1.76 -44.08
C ASN A 67 -4.07 1.18 -43.62
N HIS A 68 -3.05 2.04 -43.52
CA HIS A 68 -1.70 1.69 -43.06
C HIS A 68 -1.45 2.04 -41.58
N GLY A 69 -2.51 2.11 -40.76
CA GLY A 69 -2.40 2.46 -39.34
C GLY A 69 -1.65 1.41 -38.50
N ASP A 70 -1.67 0.14 -38.92
CA ASP A 70 -0.92 -0.93 -38.26
C ASP A 70 0.47 -1.05 -38.89
N THR A 71 1.51 -0.77 -38.10
CA THR A 71 2.90 -1.05 -38.49
C THR A 71 3.24 -2.49 -38.14
N LEU A 72 3.41 -3.35 -39.15
CA LEU A 72 4.15 -4.59 -38.96
C LEU A 72 5.61 -4.24 -38.69
N GLU A 73 6.23 -4.92 -37.72
CA GLU A 73 7.65 -4.77 -37.41
C GLU A 73 8.48 -4.95 -38.69
N ASN A 74 9.32 -3.95 -38.97
CA ASN A 74 10.19 -3.98 -40.14
C ASN A 74 11.20 -5.11 -39.95
N LEU A 75 11.20 -6.08 -40.88
CA LEU A 75 12.19 -7.16 -40.97
C LEU A 75 13.66 -6.66 -41.16
N GLN A 76 13.90 -5.35 -41.14
CA GLN A 76 15.22 -4.74 -41.23
C GLN A 76 15.96 -4.70 -39.89
N ASP A 77 15.28 -4.96 -38.75
CA ASP A 77 15.91 -5.15 -37.43
C ASP A 77 16.18 -6.62 -37.10
N MET A 78 16.04 -7.54 -38.08
CA MET A 78 16.59 -8.89 -37.98
C MET A 78 18.11 -8.82 -38.16
N ASP A 79 18.77 -8.73 -37.02
CA ASP A 79 20.19 -8.91 -36.80
C ASP A 79 20.84 -9.84 -37.85
N THR A 80 21.70 -9.27 -38.69
CA THR A 80 22.45 -9.99 -39.73
C THR A 80 23.48 -10.97 -39.15
N SER A 81 23.54 -11.11 -37.82
CA SER A 81 24.32 -12.09 -37.07
C SER A 81 23.99 -13.55 -37.43
N LYS A 82 22.85 -13.82 -38.07
CA LYS A 82 22.53 -15.16 -38.63
C LYS A 82 23.27 -15.49 -39.93
N LEU A 83 23.99 -14.55 -40.55
CA LEU A 83 24.68 -14.75 -41.83
C LEU A 83 26.20 -14.96 -41.72
N GLU A 84 26.82 -14.77 -40.56
CA GLU A 84 28.25 -15.03 -40.38
C GLU A 84 28.50 -16.36 -39.66
N GLY A 85 28.64 -17.42 -40.46
CA GLY A 85 29.17 -18.67 -39.99
C GLY A 85 30.66 -18.53 -39.67
N PHE A 86 31.04 -18.04 -38.48
CA PHE A 86 32.31 -18.39 -37.80
C PHE A 86 32.45 -17.83 -36.35
N THR A 87 31.40 -17.81 -35.53
CA THR A 87 31.53 -17.42 -34.11
C THR A 87 31.50 -18.64 -33.18
N ILE A 88 32.55 -18.78 -32.35
CA ILE A 88 32.80 -19.89 -31.42
C ILE A 88 31.83 -19.85 -30.21
N SER A 89 31.23 -18.69 -29.94
CA SER A 89 30.09 -18.47 -29.03
C SER A 89 28.86 -18.08 -29.86
N VAL A 90 27.70 -18.66 -29.56
CA VAL A 90 26.44 -18.18 -30.13
C VAL A 90 25.69 -17.48 -29.02
N ASP A 91 25.48 -16.19 -29.19
CA ASP A 91 24.76 -15.33 -28.28
C ASP A 91 23.26 -15.61 -28.46
N HIS A 92 22.54 -15.84 -27.36
CA HIS A 92 21.09 -16.03 -27.39
C HIS A 92 20.45 -15.05 -26.44
N ASN A 93 19.64 -14.17 -27.02
CA ASN A 93 18.87 -13.19 -26.27
C ASN A 93 17.53 -13.80 -25.86
N PHE A 94 17.19 -13.65 -24.59
CA PHE A 94 15.92 -14.03 -23.97
C PHE A 94 15.29 -12.79 -23.36
N THR A 95 14.05 -12.53 -23.74
CA THR A 95 13.26 -11.45 -23.15
C THR A 95 12.22 -12.08 -22.23
N ILE A 96 12.27 -11.71 -20.95
CA ILE A 96 11.32 -12.17 -19.92
C ILE A 96 10.32 -11.06 -19.66
N CYS A 97 9.03 -11.38 -19.75
CA CYS A 97 7.95 -10.41 -19.53
C CYS A 97 6.79 -11.07 -18.78
N LEU A 98 6.44 -10.55 -17.60
CA LEU A 98 5.41 -11.13 -16.73
C LEU A 98 4.00 -11.07 -17.34
N ASP A 99 3.77 -10.19 -18.31
CA ASP A 99 2.51 -10.10 -19.06
C ASP A 99 2.33 -11.25 -20.07
N GLN A 100 3.42 -11.91 -20.46
CA GLN A 100 3.36 -13.07 -21.35
C GLN A 100 2.99 -14.35 -20.59
N ASN A 101 2.13 -15.17 -21.19
CA ASN A 101 1.61 -16.39 -20.53
C ASN A 101 2.69 -17.38 -20.09
N GLN A 102 3.83 -17.43 -20.77
CA GLN A 102 4.92 -18.36 -20.46
C GLN A 102 5.72 -17.98 -19.21
N ASP A 103 5.95 -16.69 -18.99
CA ASP A 103 6.79 -16.20 -17.88
C ASP A 103 5.96 -15.74 -16.68
N ARG A 104 4.63 -15.67 -16.84
CA ARG A 104 3.69 -15.32 -15.76
C ARG A 104 3.89 -16.14 -14.48
N MET A 105 4.36 -17.39 -14.59
CA MET A 105 4.63 -18.23 -13.43
C MET A 105 5.67 -17.60 -12.49
N LEU A 106 6.65 -16.86 -13.04
CA LEU A 106 7.75 -16.24 -12.30
C LEU A 106 7.25 -15.21 -11.26
N ALA A 107 6.06 -14.63 -11.46
CA ALA A 107 5.44 -13.74 -10.50
C ALA A 107 5.24 -14.39 -9.11
N GLY A 108 5.17 -15.72 -9.05
CA GLY A 108 5.08 -16.46 -7.80
C GLY A 108 6.39 -16.58 -7.02
N HIS A 109 7.55 -16.29 -7.61
CA HIS A 109 8.84 -16.35 -6.93
C HIS A 109 9.18 -15.01 -6.26
N LYS A 110 8.44 -14.72 -5.17
CA LYS A 110 8.47 -13.44 -4.48
C LYS A 110 9.25 -13.51 -3.16
N ILE A 111 10.14 -12.55 -2.93
CA ILE A 111 10.96 -12.42 -1.70
C ILE A 111 10.87 -10.98 -1.22
N LYS A 112 10.41 -10.76 0.02
CA LYS A 112 10.22 -9.43 0.65
C LYS A 112 9.51 -8.40 -0.25
N GLY A 113 8.39 -8.79 -0.85
CA GLY A 113 7.59 -7.88 -1.65
C GLY A 113 8.00 -7.76 -3.12
N LYS A 114 9.16 -8.29 -3.52
CA LYS A 114 9.72 -8.19 -4.86
C LYS A 114 9.82 -9.55 -5.55
N ILE A 115 9.72 -9.56 -6.87
CA ILE A 115 9.82 -10.77 -7.68
C ILE A 115 11.28 -10.96 -8.08
N TYR A 116 11.89 -12.08 -7.71
CA TYR A 116 13.26 -12.40 -8.10
C TYR A 116 13.28 -13.53 -9.12
N LEU A 117 14.20 -13.46 -10.07
CA LEU A 117 14.41 -14.51 -11.06
C LEU A 117 15.03 -15.74 -10.38
N PRO A 118 14.37 -16.90 -10.39
CA PRO A 118 14.88 -18.08 -9.71
C PRO A 118 16.04 -18.72 -10.50
N LEU A 119 17.01 -19.28 -9.77
CA LEU A 119 18.13 -20.03 -10.35
C LEU A 119 17.65 -21.18 -11.24
N SER A 120 16.59 -21.86 -10.82
CA SER A 120 15.96 -22.97 -11.56
C SER A 120 15.51 -22.57 -12.98
N TYR A 121 15.06 -21.32 -13.19
CA TYR A 121 14.67 -20.82 -14.50
C TYR A 121 15.89 -20.60 -15.41
N LEU A 122 16.95 -20.00 -14.89
CA LEU A 122 18.22 -19.80 -15.60
C LEU A 122 18.83 -21.14 -16.07
N LEU A 123 18.78 -22.16 -15.20
CA LEU A 123 19.22 -23.51 -15.54
C LEU A 123 18.35 -24.12 -16.64
N THR A 124 17.03 -23.95 -16.57
CA THR A 124 16.09 -24.48 -17.56
C THR A 124 16.28 -23.85 -18.94
N ILE A 125 16.50 -22.53 -19.01
CA ILE A 125 16.84 -21.83 -20.26
C ILE A 125 18.14 -22.37 -20.85
N THR A 126 19.19 -22.46 -20.02
CA THR A 126 20.51 -22.93 -20.45
C THR A 126 20.45 -24.37 -20.96
N TRP A 127 19.69 -25.23 -20.28
CA TRP A 127 19.48 -26.61 -20.68
C TRP A 127 18.72 -26.70 -22.01
N ASN A 128 17.66 -25.91 -22.19
CA ASN A 128 16.91 -25.87 -23.44
C ASN A 128 17.80 -25.40 -24.61
N LEU A 129 18.61 -24.37 -24.40
CA LEU A 129 19.61 -23.91 -25.37
C LEU A 129 20.60 -25.01 -25.76
N PHE A 130 21.16 -25.69 -24.76
CA PHE A 130 22.12 -26.77 -24.98
C PHE A 130 21.49 -27.92 -25.78
N CYS A 131 20.26 -28.33 -25.44
CA CYS A 131 19.51 -29.33 -26.21
C CYS A 131 19.27 -28.90 -27.65
N ASN A 132 18.86 -27.64 -27.87
CA ASN A 132 18.63 -27.08 -29.21
C ASN A 132 19.93 -27.07 -30.05
N LYS A 133 21.08 -26.75 -29.44
CA LYS A 133 22.38 -26.85 -30.12
C LYS A 133 22.73 -28.28 -30.51
N LEU A 134 22.44 -29.24 -29.66
CA LEU A 134 22.65 -30.67 -29.92
C LEU A 134 21.57 -31.29 -30.82
N ARG A 135 20.52 -30.55 -31.18
CA ARG A 135 19.32 -31.04 -31.91
C ARG A 135 18.66 -32.23 -31.23
N LYS A 136 18.68 -32.25 -29.91
CA LYS A 136 18.00 -33.25 -29.09
C LYS A 136 16.79 -32.63 -28.41
N LYS A 137 15.80 -33.47 -28.07
CA LYS A 137 14.63 -33.01 -27.32
C LYS A 137 15.00 -32.77 -25.86
N PHE A 138 14.51 -31.66 -25.32
CA PHE A 138 14.63 -31.29 -23.92
C PHE A 138 14.15 -32.41 -22.97
N THR A 139 13.01 -33.04 -23.29
CA THR A 139 12.36 -34.08 -22.46
C THR A 139 13.10 -35.42 -22.42
N GLU A 140 14.10 -35.64 -23.28
CA GLU A 140 14.80 -36.93 -23.42
C GLU A 140 16.32 -36.79 -23.16
N THR A 141 16.79 -35.58 -22.86
CA THR A 141 18.23 -35.28 -22.77
C THR A 141 18.65 -35.05 -21.34
N SER A 142 19.37 -36.01 -20.76
CA SER A 142 20.02 -35.84 -19.46
C SER A 142 21.18 -34.84 -19.57
N VAL A 143 21.34 -33.99 -18.55
CA VAL A 143 22.40 -32.98 -18.47
C VAL A 143 23.01 -32.92 -17.09
N MET A 144 24.26 -32.48 -17.04
CA MET A 144 24.99 -32.22 -15.81
C MET A 144 25.52 -30.79 -15.85
N PHE A 145 25.12 -30.00 -14.86
CA PHE A 145 25.72 -28.70 -14.57
C PHE A 145 26.83 -28.88 -13.55
N GLN A 146 27.96 -28.19 -13.73
CA GLN A 146 29.11 -28.21 -12.84
C GLN A 146 29.59 -26.79 -12.56
N ASN A 147 30.10 -26.58 -11.34
CA ASN A 147 30.70 -25.32 -10.89
C ASN A 147 29.81 -24.10 -11.22
N LEU A 148 28.55 -24.19 -10.79
CA LEU A 148 27.61 -23.08 -10.93
C LEU A 148 27.94 -22.01 -9.89
N HIS A 149 28.10 -20.79 -10.35
CA HIS A 149 28.37 -19.62 -9.51
C HIS A 149 27.33 -18.54 -9.79
N VAL A 150 26.50 -18.23 -8.79
CA VAL A 150 25.50 -17.16 -8.84
C VAL A 150 26.17 -15.87 -8.39
N HIS A 151 26.40 -14.97 -9.33
CA HIS A 151 27.06 -13.68 -9.07
C HIS A 151 26.08 -12.64 -8.56
N GLN A 152 24.84 -12.67 -9.05
CA GLN A 152 23.82 -11.69 -8.68
C GLN A 152 22.41 -12.27 -8.77
N ASN A 153 21.56 -11.95 -7.79
CA ASN A 153 20.13 -12.22 -7.84
C ASN A 153 19.41 -11.05 -8.54
N ILE A 154 18.55 -11.35 -9.52
CA ILE A 154 17.94 -10.33 -10.38
C ILE A 154 16.47 -10.14 -10.01
N GLU A 155 16.08 -8.89 -9.77
CA GLU A 155 14.69 -8.49 -9.59
C GLU A 155 14.00 -8.38 -10.96
N ILE A 156 12.86 -9.04 -11.11
CA ILE A 156 12.02 -8.92 -12.31
C ILE A 156 11.10 -7.71 -12.12
N PRO A 157 11.12 -6.73 -13.04
CA PRO A 157 10.21 -5.59 -12.95
C PRO A 157 8.76 -6.04 -13.13
N GLU A 158 7.82 -5.51 -12.33
CA GLU A 158 6.39 -5.81 -12.48
C GLU A 158 5.82 -5.36 -13.83
N LYS A 159 6.46 -4.38 -14.48
CA LYS A 159 6.12 -3.88 -15.80
C LYS A 159 7.39 -3.67 -16.62
N GLY A 160 7.35 -4.12 -17.87
CA GLY A 160 8.46 -4.04 -18.79
C GLY A 160 9.18 -5.37 -18.96
N ASP A 161 10.22 -5.32 -19.78
CA ASP A 161 10.90 -6.49 -20.29
C ASP A 161 12.30 -6.59 -19.67
N LEU A 162 12.71 -7.81 -19.31
CA LEU A 162 14.03 -8.12 -18.81
C LEU A 162 14.80 -8.89 -19.88
N ASN A 163 15.90 -8.32 -20.39
CA ASN A 163 16.68 -8.93 -21.47
C ASN A 163 17.93 -9.62 -20.93
N LEU A 164 18.01 -10.93 -21.13
CA LEU A 164 19.15 -11.77 -20.79
C LEU A 164 19.87 -12.21 -22.06
N CYS A 165 21.19 -12.26 -22.03
CA CYS A 165 22.00 -12.89 -23.05
C CYS A 165 22.71 -14.11 -22.46
N THR A 166 22.59 -15.26 -23.10
CA THR A 166 23.32 -16.48 -22.72
C THR A 166 24.40 -16.79 -23.74
N PHE A 167 25.64 -16.81 -23.28
CA PHE A 167 26.81 -17.28 -24.01
C PHE A 167 27.05 -18.74 -23.67
N LEU A 168 27.11 -19.61 -24.67
CA LEU A 168 27.35 -21.05 -24.49
C LEU A 168 28.41 -21.53 -25.48
N GLN A 169 29.54 -21.99 -24.96
CA GLN A 169 30.63 -22.56 -25.75
C GLN A 169 30.35 -24.04 -26.05
N ARG A 170 30.37 -24.43 -27.33
CA ARG A 170 29.93 -25.77 -27.78
C ARG A 170 30.79 -26.91 -27.25
N ASP A 171 32.11 -26.76 -27.27
CA ASP A 171 33.03 -27.89 -26.99
C ASP A 171 33.34 -28.03 -25.51
N SER A 172 33.56 -26.91 -24.81
CA SER A 172 33.83 -26.92 -23.38
C SER A 172 32.55 -27.08 -22.56
N GLY A 173 31.40 -26.64 -23.07
CA GLY A 173 30.15 -26.54 -22.32
C GLY A 173 30.11 -25.39 -21.32
N ILE A 174 31.11 -24.50 -21.31
CA ILE A 174 31.12 -23.32 -20.44
C ILE A 174 30.03 -22.37 -20.89
N PHE A 175 29.27 -21.84 -19.94
CA PHE A 175 28.23 -20.87 -20.21
C PHE A 175 28.23 -19.72 -19.21
N GLU A 176 27.77 -18.57 -19.69
CA GLU A 176 27.64 -17.32 -18.94
C GLU A 176 26.30 -16.68 -19.30
N ILE A 177 25.58 -16.18 -18.30
CA ILE A 177 24.33 -15.44 -18.47
C ILE A 177 24.54 -14.02 -17.99
N VAL A 178 24.22 -13.06 -18.85
CA VAL A 178 24.50 -11.65 -18.66
C VAL A 178 23.20 -10.86 -18.88
N ILE A 179 22.96 -9.83 -18.08
CA ILE A 179 21.84 -8.90 -18.29
C ILE A 179 22.34 -7.62 -18.94
N ASP A 180 21.56 -7.11 -19.89
CA ASP A 180 21.84 -5.89 -20.66
C ASP A 180 23.26 -5.85 -21.29
N GLY A 181 23.87 -7.02 -21.49
CA GLY A 181 25.21 -7.17 -22.08
C GLY A 181 26.39 -6.81 -21.17
N GLU A 182 26.14 -6.39 -19.91
CA GLU A 182 27.20 -5.89 -19.03
C GLU A 182 27.38 -6.68 -17.73
N THR A 183 26.27 -7.10 -17.09
CA THR A 183 26.33 -7.66 -15.74
C THR A 183 26.20 -9.18 -15.76
N LEU A 184 27.26 -9.88 -15.33
CA LEU A 184 27.27 -11.35 -15.19
C LEU A 184 26.37 -11.79 -14.03
N ILE A 185 25.45 -12.70 -14.30
CA ILE A 185 24.44 -13.20 -13.35
C ILE A 185 24.79 -14.61 -12.89
N LEU A 186 25.06 -15.49 -13.84
CA LEU A 186 25.31 -16.91 -13.62
C LEU A 186 26.42 -17.36 -14.56
N SER A 187 27.36 -18.12 -14.03
CA SER A 187 28.38 -18.81 -14.82
C SER A 187 28.46 -20.28 -14.41
N GLY A 188 28.84 -21.15 -15.34
CA GLY A 188 29.14 -22.53 -15.02
C GLY A 188 29.46 -23.36 -16.26
N ARG A 189 29.33 -24.68 -16.12
CA ARG A 189 29.58 -25.63 -17.21
C ARG A 189 28.41 -26.60 -17.34
N ILE A 190 27.93 -26.85 -18.56
CA ILE A 190 26.91 -27.86 -18.88
C ILE A 190 27.51 -28.96 -19.76
N LEU A 191 27.23 -30.22 -19.41
CA LEU A 191 27.76 -31.41 -20.07
C LEU A 191 26.66 -32.46 -20.23
N LEU A 192 26.88 -33.41 -21.15
CA LEU A 192 26.13 -34.66 -21.15
C LEU A 192 26.81 -35.63 -20.18
N PRO A 193 26.06 -36.27 -19.25
CA PRO A 193 26.62 -37.27 -18.36
C PRO A 193 27.14 -38.47 -19.17
N GLU A 194 28.34 -38.97 -18.82
CA GLU A 194 28.99 -40.10 -19.51
C GLU A 194 28.27 -41.42 -19.20
N ASP A 195 27.86 -41.64 -17.95
CA ASP A 195 27.13 -42.83 -17.49
C ASP A 195 25.72 -42.47 -17.00
N LYS A 196 24.70 -42.93 -17.72
CA LYS A 196 23.30 -42.51 -17.51
C LYS A 196 22.64 -43.08 -16.25
N GLU A 197 23.20 -44.12 -15.63
CA GLU A 197 22.53 -44.90 -14.58
C GLU A 197 23.35 -45.04 -13.28
N GLU A 198 24.68 -45.17 -13.33
CA GLU A 198 25.49 -45.41 -12.11
C GLU A 198 25.59 -44.19 -11.18
N GLU A 199 25.60 -42.97 -11.70
CA GLU A 199 25.66 -41.75 -10.88
C GLU A 199 24.38 -41.55 -10.03
N PHE A 200 23.21 -41.87 -10.58
CA PHE A 200 21.93 -41.71 -9.89
C PHE A 200 21.62 -42.81 -8.87
N ASN A 201 22.33 -43.95 -8.89
CA ASN A 201 21.98 -45.13 -8.08
C ASN A 201 22.50 -45.09 -6.63
N LYS A 202 23.22 -44.03 -6.21
CA LYS A 202 23.64 -43.88 -4.81
C LYS A 202 22.43 -43.52 -3.94
N SER A 203 21.96 -44.46 -3.12
CA SER A 203 20.89 -44.20 -2.15
C SER A 203 21.37 -43.18 -1.12
N VAL A 204 20.68 -42.04 -1.04
CA VAL A 204 20.88 -41.06 0.04
C VAL A 204 19.80 -41.33 1.07
N THR A 205 20.20 -41.60 2.30
CA THR A 205 19.28 -41.84 3.42
C THR A 205 19.54 -40.86 4.53
N VAL A 206 18.45 -40.42 5.15
CA VAL A 206 18.44 -39.54 6.32
C VAL A 206 17.67 -40.28 7.41
N SER A 207 18.21 -40.32 8.64
CA SER A 207 17.49 -40.93 9.75
C SER A 207 16.23 -40.12 10.05
N SER A 208 15.10 -40.83 10.19
CA SER A 208 13.82 -40.28 10.63
C SER A 208 13.65 -40.31 12.15
N GLU A 209 14.70 -40.68 12.90
CA GLU A 209 14.67 -40.66 14.36
C GLU A 209 14.50 -39.21 14.88
N ASN A 210 13.53 -38.99 15.76
CA ASN A 210 13.15 -37.68 16.30
C ASN A 210 12.79 -36.61 15.24
N ALA A 211 12.37 -37.01 14.05
CA ALA A 211 12.00 -36.07 13.00
C ALA A 211 10.67 -35.35 13.31
N PHE A 212 10.61 -34.06 13.02
CA PHE A 212 9.41 -33.25 13.10
C PHE A 212 8.70 -33.25 11.74
N ASN A 213 7.40 -33.58 11.74
CA ASN A 213 6.59 -33.55 10.54
C ASN A 213 5.92 -32.19 10.40
N LEU A 214 6.14 -31.53 9.27
CA LEU A 214 5.55 -30.25 8.91
C LEU A 214 4.66 -30.43 7.69
N THR A 215 3.49 -29.79 7.75
CA THR A 215 2.58 -29.63 6.62
C THR A 215 3.09 -28.56 5.65
N ALA A 216 2.64 -28.56 4.39
CA ALA A 216 2.93 -27.49 3.43
C ALA A 216 2.68 -26.09 4.01
N SER A 217 1.56 -25.90 4.73
CA SER A 217 1.23 -24.63 5.37
C SER A 217 2.25 -24.22 6.41
N GLU A 218 2.75 -25.14 7.23
CA GLU A 218 3.73 -24.81 8.26
C GLU A 218 5.09 -24.47 7.64
N VAL A 219 5.53 -25.23 6.63
CA VAL A 219 6.77 -24.94 5.89
C VAL A 219 6.70 -23.54 5.26
N TYR A 220 5.65 -23.25 4.49
CA TYR A 220 5.56 -21.97 3.80
C TYR A 220 5.25 -20.79 4.72
N ASN A 221 4.55 -20.98 5.84
CA ASN A 221 4.35 -19.92 6.83
C ASN A 221 5.68 -19.56 7.52
N GLU A 222 6.52 -20.56 7.81
CA GLU A 222 7.83 -20.34 8.39
C GLU A 222 8.75 -19.60 7.40
N MET A 223 8.79 -20.05 6.13
CA MET A 223 9.52 -19.34 5.09
C MET A 223 8.99 -17.92 4.87
N GLU A 224 7.67 -17.70 4.97
CA GLU A 224 7.06 -16.37 4.88
C GLU A 224 7.47 -15.45 6.03
N ASN A 225 7.61 -15.99 7.26
CA ASN A 225 8.11 -15.23 8.41
C ASN A 225 9.55 -14.76 8.20
N ARG A 226 10.40 -15.53 7.50
CA ARG A 226 11.75 -15.10 7.09
C ARG A 226 11.71 -14.05 5.97
N GLY A 227 10.68 -14.11 5.13
CA GLY A 227 10.41 -13.15 4.05
C GLY A 227 10.24 -13.75 2.66
N TYR A 228 10.24 -15.08 2.51
CA TYR A 228 9.91 -15.74 1.25
C TYR A 228 8.39 -15.79 1.07
N GLN A 229 7.89 -15.09 0.07
CA GLN A 229 6.46 -14.97 -0.22
C GLN A 229 6.08 -15.80 -1.44
N TYR A 230 6.56 -17.05 -1.52
CA TYR A 230 6.29 -17.93 -2.66
C TYR A 230 4.79 -18.10 -2.92
N GLN A 231 4.40 -18.18 -4.19
CA GLN A 231 3.01 -18.35 -4.62
C GLN A 231 2.90 -19.36 -5.78
N ASP A 232 1.70 -19.87 -5.99
CA ASP A 232 1.33 -20.72 -7.12
C ASP A 232 2.33 -21.87 -7.37
N HIS A 233 3.00 -21.86 -8.53
CA HIS A 233 3.93 -22.88 -9.01
C HIS A 233 5.15 -23.05 -8.10
N PHE A 234 5.52 -22.01 -7.35
CA PHE A 234 6.65 -22.05 -6.43
C PHE A 234 6.29 -22.54 -5.03
N LYS A 235 5.02 -22.89 -4.77
CA LYS A 235 4.61 -23.68 -3.59
C LYS A 235 4.53 -25.17 -3.94
N GLY A 236 5.68 -25.82 -4.13
CA GLY A 236 5.79 -27.22 -4.51
C GLY A 236 5.93 -28.22 -3.36
N ILE A 237 6.37 -27.80 -2.16
CA ILE A 237 6.57 -28.69 -1.00
C ILE A 237 5.22 -29.03 -0.35
N LEU A 238 4.87 -30.31 -0.31
CA LEU A 238 3.60 -30.82 0.25
C LEU A 238 3.72 -31.13 1.75
N ASN A 239 4.86 -31.67 2.16
CA ASN A 239 5.23 -31.90 3.54
C ASN A 239 6.76 -32.00 3.67
N ALA A 240 7.24 -31.86 4.90
CA ALA A 240 8.65 -32.02 5.22
C ALA A 240 8.79 -32.74 6.57
N GLN A 241 9.64 -33.75 6.61
CA GLN A 241 10.12 -34.40 7.82
C GLN A 241 11.52 -33.88 8.09
N VAL A 242 11.69 -33.13 9.16
CA VAL A 242 12.94 -32.42 9.48
C VAL A 242 13.63 -33.13 10.63
N SER A 243 14.91 -33.45 10.47
CA SER A 243 15.78 -33.99 11.53
C SER A 243 17.11 -33.26 11.55
N GLU A 244 17.93 -33.46 12.59
CA GLU A 244 19.26 -32.84 12.68
C GLU A 244 20.18 -33.23 11.50
N GLN A 245 19.93 -34.38 10.88
CA GLN A 245 20.73 -34.91 9.77
C GLN A 245 20.29 -34.36 8.40
N GLY A 246 19.10 -33.79 8.29
CA GLY A 246 18.55 -33.33 7.02
C GLY A 246 17.03 -33.28 6.97
N CYS A 247 16.48 -33.40 5.76
CA CYS A 247 15.05 -33.33 5.53
C CYS A 247 14.60 -34.37 4.50
N ILE A 248 13.46 -35.01 4.75
CA ILE A 248 12.74 -35.82 3.76
C ILE A 248 11.44 -35.10 3.45
N SER A 249 11.22 -34.70 2.21
CA SER A 249 10.05 -33.91 1.81
C SER A 249 9.33 -34.56 0.65
N LYS A 250 8.01 -34.37 0.58
CA LYS A 250 7.25 -34.70 -0.64
C LYS A 250 7.04 -33.43 -1.45
N VAL A 251 7.41 -33.47 -2.71
CA VAL A 251 7.31 -32.35 -3.64
C VAL A 251 6.35 -32.71 -4.77
N GLN A 252 5.45 -31.79 -5.10
CA GLN A 252 4.48 -31.97 -6.16
C GLN A 252 5.10 -31.76 -7.54
N TRP A 253 4.92 -32.72 -8.44
CA TRP A 253 5.23 -32.55 -9.87
C TRP A 253 4.08 -31.83 -10.60
N ARG A 254 4.40 -30.74 -11.32
CA ARG A 254 3.43 -29.96 -12.11
C ARG A 254 3.80 -29.87 -13.59
N ASN A 255 4.45 -30.90 -14.13
CA ASN A 255 4.99 -30.92 -15.50
C ASN A 255 5.85 -29.68 -15.81
N ASN A 256 6.65 -29.26 -14.82
CA ASN A 256 7.46 -28.04 -14.92
C ASN A 256 8.75 -28.22 -14.11
N TRP A 257 9.84 -28.43 -14.85
CA TRP A 257 11.18 -28.61 -14.29
C TRP A 257 11.67 -27.40 -13.50
N CYS A 258 11.33 -26.19 -13.92
CA CYS A 258 11.71 -24.96 -13.20
C CYS A 258 11.14 -25.00 -11.77
N SER A 259 9.82 -25.16 -11.60
CA SER A 259 9.21 -25.21 -10.27
C SER A 259 9.69 -26.40 -9.41
N PHE A 260 9.98 -27.52 -10.05
CA PHE A 260 10.43 -28.72 -9.35
C PHE A 260 11.85 -28.56 -8.81
N ILE A 261 12.80 -28.15 -9.66
CA ILE A 261 14.18 -27.86 -9.26
C ILE A 261 14.19 -26.76 -8.20
N ASP A 262 13.34 -25.74 -8.33
CA ASP A 262 13.19 -24.69 -7.33
C ASP A 262 12.76 -25.24 -5.96
N SER A 263 11.81 -26.17 -5.95
CA SER A 263 11.34 -26.79 -4.70
C SER A 263 12.46 -27.59 -4.00
N LEU A 264 13.35 -28.25 -4.76
CA LEU A 264 14.54 -28.91 -4.20
C LEU A 264 15.51 -27.90 -3.57
N ILE A 265 15.72 -26.76 -4.24
CA ILE A 265 16.53 -25.65 -3.70
C ILE A 265 15.87 -25.08 -2.43
N GLN A 266 14.55 -24.87 -2.43
CA GLN A 266 13.79 -24.39 -1.28
C GLN A 266 13.95 -25.30 -0.05
N VAL A 267 13.99 -26.62 -0.21
CA VAL A 267 14.25 -27.56 0.89
C VAL A 267 15.59 -27.29 1.58
N VAL A 268 16.63 -26.97 0.79
CA VAL A 268 17.94 -26.61 1.35
C VAL A 268 17.88 -25.28 2.08
N LEU A 269 17.34 -24.25 1.43
CA LEU A 269 17.23 -22.91 2.00
C LEU A 269 16.39 -22.89 3.29
N PHE A 270 15.35 -23.73 3.33
CA PHE A 270 14.51 -23.92 4.51
C PHE A 270 15.31 -24.43 5.71
N ILE A 271 16.17 -25.44 5.51
CA ILE A 271 17.01 -26.01 6.58
C ILE A 271 18.17 -25.10 6.96
N ASP A 272 18.81 -24.44 5.98
CA ASP A 272 19.96 -23.57 6.24
C ASP A 272 19.56 -22.35 7.10
N GLY A 273 18.41 -21.74 6.80
CA GLY A 273 17.91 -20.58 7.53
C GLY A 273 17.23 -20.88 8.87
N GLU A 274 17.04 -22.15 9.26
CA GLU A 274 16.32 -22.52 10.49
C GLU A 274 16.94 -21.88 11.74
N SER A 275 18.27 -21.90 11.83
CA SER A 275 19.01 -21.44 13.00
C SER A 275 19.09 -19.92 13.15
N SER A 276 19.11 -19.18 12.04
CA SER A 276 19.31 -17.72 12.01
C SER A 276 18.01 -16.96 11.79
N GLN A 277 16.97 -17.60 11.25
CA GLN A 277 15.71 -16.97 10.85
C GLN A 277 15.89 -15.87 9.78
N ASP A 278 17.02 -15.89 9.07
CA ASP A 278 17.34 -14.98 7.98
C ASP A 278 16.93 -15.56 6.62
N ILE A 279 16.92 -14.71 5.60
CA ILE A 279 16.74 -15.12 4.20
C ILE A 279 18.08 -15.62 3.68
N TYR A 280 18.11 -16.83 3.14
CA TYR A 280 19.24 -17.39 2.42
C TYR A 280 19.00 -17.39 0.91
N LEU A 281 20.02 -17.10 0.13
CA LEU A 281 19.97 -17.21 -1.33
C LEU A 281 21.06 -18.19 -1.82
N PRO A 282 20.84 -18.91 -2.93
CA PRO A 282 21.86 -19.75 -3.54
C PRO A 282 23.10 -18.93 -3.94
N LEU A 283 24.30 -19.46 -3.65
CA LEU A 283 25.58 -18.87 -4.07
C LEU A 283 26.26 -19.77 -5.09
N ASP A 284 26.79 -20.91 -4.64
CA ASP A 284 27.51 -21.85 -5.51
C ASP A 284 26.85 -23.23 -5.47
N VAL A 285 26.86 -23.92 -6.60
CA VAL A 285 26.44 -25.32 -6.70
C VAL A 285 27.53 -26.12 -7.38
N ARG A 286 28.09 -27.10 -6.67
CA ARG A 286 29.16 -27.95 -7.22
C ARG A 286 28.68 -28.72 -8.44
N GLN A 287 27.52 -29.36 -8.35
CA GLN A 287 26.97 -30.14 -9.45
C GLN A 287 25.44 -30.26 -9.37
N ILE A 288 24.75 -30.17 -10.50
CA ILE A 288 23.34 -30.53 -10.64
C ILE A 288 23.21 -31.51 -11.80
N THR A 289 22.75 -32.73 -11.53
CA THR A 289 22.47 -33.73 -12.56
C THR A 289 20.97 -33.83 -12.75
N ILE A 290 20.50 -33.73 -14.01
CA ILE A 290 19.10 -33.84 -14.39
C ILE A 290 18.96 -34.98 -15.40
N ASN A 291 18.12 -35.96 -15.11
CA ASN A 291 17.82 -37.08 -15.98
C ASN A 291 16.30 -37.25 -16.14
N PRO A 292 15.70 -36.69 -17.21
CA PRO A 292 14.27 -36.79 -17.46
C PRO A 292 13.76 -38.22 -17.61
N CYS A 293 14.61 -39.16 -18.05
CA CYS A 293 14.22 -40.54 -18.30
C CYS A 293 13.96 -41.33 -17.01
N LEU A 294 14.50 -40.87 -15.88
CA LEU A 294 14.27 -41.48 -14.57
C LEU A 294 12.99 -40.96 -13.90
N HIS A 295 12.35 -39.94 -14.48
CA HIS A 295 11.13 -39.34 -13.97
C HIS A 295 9.90 -40.04 -14.55
N VAL A 296 9.16 -40.74 -13.70
CA VAL A 296 7.94 -41.47 -14.06
C VAL A 296 6.72 -40.59 -13.72
N GLU A 297 6.09 -40.01 -14.73
CA GLU A 297 4.87 -39.22 -14.53
C GLU A 297 3.65 -40.09 -14.09
N PRO A 298 2.71 -39.55 -13.28
CA PRO A 298 2.80 -38.43 -12.34
C PRO A 298 2.53 -38.90 -10.90
N GLN A 299 3.52 -38.82 -10.01
CA GLN A 299 3.35 -39.03 -8.58
C GLN A 299 4.04 -37.93 -7.77
N ASP A 300 3.60 -37.71 -6.53
CA ASP A 300 4.32 -36.90 -5.55
C ASP A 300 5.71 -37.50 -5.34
N ILE A 301 6.75 -36.68 -5.49
CA ILE A 301 8.13 -37.14 -5.50
C ILE A 301 8.72 -36.97 -4.11
N GLU A 302 9.31 -38.02 -3.58
CA GLU A 302 10.10 -37.94 -2.36
C GLU A 302 11.48 -37.33 -2.67
N VAL A 303 11.81 -36.27 -1.94
CA VAL A 303 13.06 -35.53 -2.04
C VAL A 303 13.78 -35.64 -0.70
N VAL A 304 15.00 -36.16 -0.74
CA VAL A 304 15.86 -36.36 0.42
C VAL A 304 16.99 -35.34 0.39
N TYR A 305 17.11 -34.53 1.43
CA TYR A 305 18.23 -33.63 1.66
C TYR A 305 19.06 -34.11 2.84
N GLN A 306 20.34 -34.41 2.62
CA GLN A 306 21.30 -34.78 3.66
C GLN A 306 22.25 -33.61 3.93
N LYS A 307 22.13 -33.03 5.14
CA LYS A 307 22.82 -31.78 5.50
C LYS A 307 24.35 -31.91 5.54
N MET A 308 24.87 -33.02 6.08
CA MET A 308 26.31 -33.24 6.25
C MET A 308 27.08 -33.30 4.93
N THR A 309 26.47 -33.84 3.89
CA THR A 309 27.07 -34.00 2.56
C THR A 309 26.63 -32.92 1.57
N SER A 310 25.66 -32.08 1.96
CA SER A 310 24.94 -31.13 1.10
C SER A 310 24.46 -31.79 -0.19
N ILE A 311 23.78 -32.93 -0.05
CA ILE A 311 23.20 -33.68 -1.17
C ILE A 311 21.69 -33.56 -1.09
N VAL A 312 21.06 -33.05 -2.14
CA VAL A 312 19.61 -33.10 -2.36
C VAL A 312 19.35 -34.06 -3.50
N LYS A 313 18.44 -34.99 -3.28
CA LYS A 313 18.10 -36.01 -4.26
C LYS A 313 16.60 -36.15 -4.38
N GLY A 314 16.09 -35.94 -5.59
CA GLY A 314 14.74 -36.28 -6.00
C GLY A 314 14.78 -37.22 -7.20
N GLU A 315 13.61 -37.66 -7.63
CA GLU A 315 13.48 -38.45 -8.85
C GLU A 315 13.98 -37.65 -10.06
N GLY A 316 14.98 -38.19 -10.77
CA GLY A 316 15.58 -37.55 -11.93
C GLY A 316 16.38 -36.27 -11.66
N VAL A 317 16.53 -35.78 -10.43
CA VAL A 317 17.35 -34.60 -10.10
C VAL A 317 18.23 -34.85 -8.88
N GLU A 318 19.52 -34.60 -9.01
CA GLU A 318 20.48 -34.65 -7.92
C GLU A 318 21.25 -33.33 -7.86
N ILE A 319 21.27 -32.68 -6.69
CA ILE A 319 22.00 -31.45 -6.42
C ILE A 319 23.07 -31.76 -5.39
N LEU A 320 24.32 -31.47 -5.72
CA LEU A 320 25.49 -31.72 -4.89
C LEU A 320 26.16 -30.40 -4.54
N GLY A 321 26.39 -30.16 -3.24
CA GLY A 321 27.16 -29.04 -2.75
C GLY A 321 26.51 -27.70 -3.08
N LEU A 322 25.20 -27.56 -2.84
CA LEU A 322 24.54 -26.26 -2.84
C LEU A 322 24.98 -25.50 -1.59
N THR A 323 25.57 -24.33 -1.80
CA THR A 323 25.92 -23.38 -0.76
C THR A 323 24.99 -22.19 -0.82
N SER A 324 24.66 -21.66 0.34
CA SER A 324 23.75 -20.53 0.49
C SER A 324 24.41 -19.48 1.38
N TYR A 325 23.97 -18.23 1.23
CA TYR A 325 24.45 -17.11 2.04
C TYR A 325 23.27 -16.31 2.59
N PRO A 326 23.39 -15.76 3.82
CA PRO A 326 22.37 -14.88 4.36
C PRO A 326 22.34 -13.57 3.54
N ALA A 327 21.17 -13.25 3.02
CA ALA A 327 20.93 -12.09 2.17
C ALA A 327 20.32 -10.95 2.99
N ASP A 328 21.09 -9.88 3.14
CA ASP A 328 20.68 -8.62 3.75
C ASP A 328 19.79 -7.80 2.81
N ILE A 329 18.60 -8.34 2.51
CA ILE A 329 17.57 -7.62 1.76
C ILE A 329 16.86 -6.66 2.73
N PHE A 330 17.57 -5.66 3.27
CA PHE A 330 16.97 -4.60 4.09
C PHE A 330 16.32 -3.57 3.18
N GLN A 331 15.00 -3.66 3.00
CA GLN A 331 14.22 -2.46 2.75
C GLN A 331 13.79 -1.89 4.09
N ASN A 332 14.31 -0.71 4.42
CA ASN A 332 13.83 0.17 5.48
C ASN A 332 12.37 0.55 5.21
N ASN A 333 11.44 -0.38 5.40
CA ASN A 333 10.09 0.00 5.75
C ASN A 333 10.15 0.39 7.22
N ASP A 334 10.43 1.67 7.44
CA ASP A 334 10.20 2.40 8.68
C ASP A 334 8.70 2.30 9.03
N ASN A 335 8.24 1.10 9.38
CA ASN A 335 7.10 0.92 10.28
C ASN A 335 7.59 1.35 11.66
N ASN A 336 7.95 2.63 11.78
CA ASN A 336 8.23 3.28 13.03
C ASN A 336 6.93 3.23 13.83
N VAL A 337 6.79 2.18 14.63
CA VAL A 337 5.69 2.03 15.57
C VAL A 337 5.81 3.18 16.55
N LYS A 338 4.97 4.20 16.36
CA LYS A 338 4.94 5.35 17.25
C LYS A 338 4.26 4.95 18.55
N LEU A 339 5.03 4.89 19.62
CA LEU A 339 4.50 4.77 20.97
C LEU A 339 4.02 6.14 21.44
N THR A 340 2.71 6.27 21.66
CA THR A 340 2.10 7.48 22.25
C THR A 340 1.68 7.22 23.69
N SER A 341 2.16 8.03 24.64
CA SER A 341 1.71 7.98 26.03
C SER A 341 0.60 9.00 26.28
N LEU A 342 -0.31 8.66 27.20
CA LEU A 342 -1.43 9.53 27.58
C LEU A 342 -1.13 10.25 28.89
N ASN A 343 -1.04 11.57 28.82
CA ASN A 343 -0.78 12.42 29.99
C ASN A 343 -1.97 13.35 30.27
N PHE A 344 -2.22 13.60 31.55
CA PHE A 344 -3.17 14.63 31.95
C PHE A 344 -2.55 16.02 31.74
N LEU A 345 -3.25 16.90 31.03
CA LEU A 345 -2.84 18.29 30.80
C LEU A 345 -3.84 19.23 31.47
N SER A 346 -3.33 20.14 32.29
CA SER A 346 -4.14 21.20 32.89
C SER A 346 -4.35 22.32 31.90
N ASN A 347 -5.60 22.78 31.77
CA ASN A 347 -5.97 23.86 30.86
C ASN A 347 -5.34 25.20 31.22
N SER A 348 -5.13 25.46 32.51
CA SER A 348 -4.54 26.72 32.99
C SER A 348 -3.02 26.72 32.90
N SER A 349 -2.38 25.55 32.87
CA SER A 349 -0.93 25.40 32.82
C SER A 349 -0.55 24.01 32.31
N PRO A 350 -0.56 23.78 30.99
CA PRO A 350 -0.24 22.48 30.42
C PRO A 350 1.26 22.14 30.47
N ARG A 351 2.12 23.12 30.78
CA ARG A 351 3.59 22.97 30.97
C ARG A 351 4.30 22.26 29.81
N LEU A 352 3.83 22.45 28.57
CA LEU A 352 4.47 21.85 27.40
C LEU A 352 5.81 22.54 27.14
N LYS A 353 6.82 21.81 26.66
CA LYS A 353 8.14 22.41 26.43
C LYS A 353 8.30 22.95 25.01
N VAL A 354 7.53 22.40 24.07
CA VAL A 354 7.69 22.63 22.63
C VAL A 354 6.38 23.18 22.06
N LEU A 355 6.48 24.19 21.20
CA LEU A 355 5.34 24.80 20.52
C LEU A 355 4.54 23.77 19.70
N GLU A 356 5.22 22.85 19.03
CA GLU A 356 4.60 21.75 18.28
C GLU A 356 3.61 20.99 19.16
N GLN A 357 4.01 20.58 20.36
CA GLN A 357 3.12 19.85 21.31
C GLN A 357 1.87 20.66 21.66
N PHE A 358 1.97 21.99 21.78
CA PHE A 358 0.80 22.83 22.06
C PHE A 358 -0.14 22.94 20.87
N VAL A 359 0.39 23.02 19.66
CA VAL A 359 -0.41 22.94 18.43
C VAL A 359 -1.10 21.58 18.34
N GLU A 360 -0.41 20.50 18.67
CA GLU A 360 -0.99 19.15 18.73
C GLU A 360 -2.18 19.08 19.68
N VAL A 361 -1.99 19.51 20.92
CA VAL A 361 -3.05 19.51 21.95
C VAL A 361 -4.20 20.41 21.54
N THR A 362 -3.92 21.56 20.93
CA THR A 362 -4.95 22.48 20.41
C THR A 362 -5.78 21.80 19.33
N LEU A 363 -5.13 21.14 18.37
CA LEU A 363 -5.82 20.40 17.31
C LEU A 363 -6.61 19.22 17.87
N GLU A 364 -6.08 18.47 18.85
CA GLU A 364 -6.83 17.41 19.53
C GLU A 364 -8.11 17.95 20.19
N ILE A 365 -8.00 19.04 20.95
CA ILE A 365 -9.16 19.69 21.60
C ILE A 365 -10.18 20.13 20.56
N VAL A 366 -9.74 20.79 19.49
CA VAL A 366 -10.61 21.23 18.39
C VAL A 366 -11.29 20.03 17.75
N CYS A 367 -10.56 18.97 17.41
CA CYS A 367 -11.09 17.75 16.81
C CYS A 367 -12.12 17.08 17.73
N GLU A 368 -11.80 16.85 19.01
CA GLU A 368 -12.71 16.25 19.99
C GLU A 368 -14.02 17.07 20.16
N ASN A 369 -13.99 18.37 19.89
CA ASN A 369 -15.11 19.28 20.14
C ASN A 369 -15.89 19.74 18.89
N THR A 370 -15.33 19.58 17.69
CA THR A 370 -15.96 19.98 16.42
C THR A 370 -16.34 18.78 15.55
N PHE A 371 -15.72 17.61 15.78
CA PHE A 371 -16.01 16.40 15.01
C PHE A 371 -17.36 15.81 15.43
N SER A 372 -18.39 16.09 14.64
CA SER A 372 -19.60 15.27 14.60
C SER A 372 -19.35 14.13 13.62
N ILE A 373 -19.78 12.91 13.96
CA ILE A 373 -19.74 11.72 13.08
C ILE A 373 -20.37 12.01 11.69
N TYR A 374 -21.18 13.07 11.59
CA TYR A 374 -21.75 13.59 10.36
C TYR A 374 -20.87 14.65 9.68
N ASN A 375 -19.75 14.21 9.10
CA ASN A 375 -19.22 14.67 7.80
C ASN A 375 -19.39 16.16 7.43
N LYS A 376 -18.86 17.09 8.24
CA LYS A 376 -18.69 18.49 7.83
C LYS A 376 -17.21 18.80 7.65
N LYS A 377 -16.82 19.18 6.43
CA LYS A 377 -15.47 19.67 6.14
C LYS A 377 -15.29 21.00 6.87
N SER A 378 -14.52 20.99 7.95
CA SER A 378 -14.22 22.19 8.73
C SER A 378 -12.92 22.84 8.25
N ALA A 379 -12.92 24.16 8.16
CA ALA A 379 -11.72 24.92 7.79
C ALA A 379 -10.88 25.25 9.03
N ILE A 380 -9.55 25.13 8.89
CA ILE A 380 -8.57 25.79 9.75
C ILE A 380 -8.03 26.96 8.95
N ILE A 381 -8.18 28.17 9.47
CA ILE A 381 -7.76 29.39 8.78
C ILE A 381 -6.67 30.07 9.60
N GLU A 382 -5.52 30.33 9.00
CA GLU A 382 -4.46 31.15 9.59
C GLU A 382 -4.39 32.51 8.89
N LEU A 383 -4.54 33.58 9.67
CA LEU A 383 -4.45 34.95 9.18
C LEU A 383 -2.98 35.36 9.12
N LYS A 384 -2.49 35.60 7.90
CA LYS A 384 -1.19 36.21 7.64
C LYS A 384 -1.32 37.71 7.80
N GLU A 385 -0.85 38.23 8.93
CA GLU A 385 -0.59 39.65 9.16
C GLU A 385 0.90 39.85 9.44
N ASP A 386 1.38 41.08 9.31
CA ASP A 386 2.76 41.47 9.65
C ASP A 386 2.98 41.39 11.16
N TYR A 387 3.10 40.17 11.66
CA TYR A 387 3.29 39.85 13.08
C TYR A 387 4.65 39.16 13.25
N PRO A 388 5.38 39.40 14.36
CA PRO A 388 6.78 39.00 14.50
C PRO A 388 7.01 37.50 14.74
N PHE A 389 5.98 36.65 14.64
CA PHE A 389 6.09 35.21 14.90
C PHE A 389 5.99 34.38 13.63
N GLU A 390 6.74 33.28 13.57
CA GLU A 390 6.66 32.33 12.47
C GLU A 390 5.25 31.71 12.35
N PRO A 391 4.77 31.46 11.12
CA PRO A 391 3.47 30.84 10.90
C PRO A 391 3.44 29.41 11.46
N LEU A 392 2.29 29.01 12.01
CA LEU A 392 2.07 27.66 12.58
C LEU A 392 1.75 26.62 11.49
N SER A 393 1.69 27.04 10.23
CA SER A 393 1.26 26.24 9.09
C SER A 393 1.96 24.89 8.97
N GLN A 394 3.29 24.84 9.13
CA GLN A 394 4.05 23.59 9.06
C GLN A 394 3.66 22.60 10.17
N HIS A 395 3.51 23.08 11.40
CA HIS A 395 3.12 22.28 12.56
C HIS A 395 1.69 21.75 12.41
N VAL A 396 0.76 22.61 11.95
CA VAL A 396 -0.63 22.24 11.71
C VAL A 396 -0.74 21.21 10.59
N MET A 397 -0.09 21.45 9.45
CA MET A 397 -0.11 20.58 8.27
C MET A 397 0.49 19.19 8.54
N LYS A 398 1.58 19.12 9.33
CA LYS A 398 2.20 17.85 9.72
C LYS A 398 1.22 16.94 10.47
N ARG A 399 0.40 17.51 11.36
CA ARG A 399 -0.55 16.75 12.19
C ARG A 399 -1.89 16.52 11.52
N LEU A 400 -2.31 17.39 10.60
CA LEU A 400 -3.54 17.19 9.82
C LEU A 400 -3.58 15.88 9.03
N LYS A 401 -2.42 15.30 8.68
CA LYS A 401 -2.33 13.96 8.07
C LYS A 401 -3.00 12.87 8.93
N GLU A 402 -3.03 13.05 10.26
CA GLU A 402 -3.61 12.09 11.21
C GLU A 402 -5.11 12.36 11.50
N PHE A 403 -5.66 13.50 11.06
CA PHE A 403 -7.04 13.93 11.32
C PHE A 403 -7.82 14.19 10.01
N PRO A 404 -8.34 13.13 9.34
CA PRO A 404 -9.13 13.29 8.12
C PRO A 404 -10.46 14.01 8.42
N GLY A 405 -10.61 15.25 7.95
CA GLY A 405 -11.84 16.03 8.14
C GLY A 405 -11.66 17.56 8.13
N PHE A 406 -10.43 18.02 8.36
CA PHE A 406 -10.08 19.45 8.31
C PHE A 406 -9.36 19.81 7.01
N ARG A 407 -9.59 21.03 6.55
CA ARG A 407 -8.81 21.65 5.46
C ARG A 407 -8.12 22.89 5.99
N TYR A 408 -6.83 22.99 5.72
CA TYR A 408 -6.03 24.15 6.12
C TYR A 408 -6.01 25.20 5.01
N PHE A 409 -6.14 26.46 5.41
CA PHE A 409 -6.13 27.61 4.52
C PHE A 409 -5.29 28.74 5.15
N GLU A 410 -4.44 29.37 4.35
CA GLU A 410 -3.74 30.60 4.71
C GLU A 410 -4.41 31.79 4.01
N SER A 411 -4.61 32.90 4.72
CA SER A 411 -5.25 34.09 4.15
C SER A 411 -4.64 35.39 4.65
N THR A 412 -4.39 36.33 3.74
CA THR A 412 -4.04 37.73 4.05
C THR A 412 -5.34 38.53 4.17
N VAL A 413 -5.54 39.19 5.31
CA VAL A 413 -6.83 39.78 5.73
C VAL A 413 -7.41 40.76 4.70
N SER A 414 -8.38 40.29 3.91
CA SER A 414 -9.53 41.08 3.51
C SER A 414 -10.79 40.28 3.87
N LEU A 415 -11.72 40.90 4.61
CA LEU A 415 -12.95 40.25 5.06
C LEU A 415 -13.76 39.67 3.87
N ASP A 416 -13.65 40.26 2.68
CA ASP A 416 -14.32 39.83 1.46
C ASP A 416 -13.84 38.47 0.90
N ASN A 417 -12.61 38.04 1.23
CA ASN A 417 -12.10 36.74 0.80
C ASN A 417 -12.56 35.60 1.73
N THR A 418 -12.86 35.88 3.00
CA THR A 418 -13.28 34.86 3.99
C THR A 418 -14.63 34.22 3.65
N THR A 419 -15.56 35.01 3.08
CA THR A 419 -16.86 34.53 2.56
C THR A 419 -16.71 33.66 1.32
N ARG A 420 -15.70 33.91 0.46
CA ARG A 420 -15.37 33.03 -0.67
C ARG A 420 -14.75 31.71 -0.21
N MET A 421 -13.93 31.68 0.84
CA MET A 421 -13.31 30.44 1.34
C MET A 421 -14.31 29.51 2.05
N LEU A 422 -15.30 30.09 2.74
CA LEU A 422 -16.48 29.40 3.30
C LEU A 422 -17.36 28.73 2.23
N SER A 423 -17.21 29.06 0.93
CA SER A 423 -17.91 28.30 -0.13
C SER A 423 -17.35 26.88 -0.31
N SER A 424 -16.13 26.61 0.17
CA SER A 424 -15.43 25.33 0.02
C SER A 424 -15.42 24.46 1.30
N ALA A 425 -15.87 25.03 2.43
CA ALA A 425 -15.93 24.41 3.75
C ALA A 425 -17.25 24.76 4.46
N SER A 426 -17.88 23.81 5.14
CA SER A 426 -19.22 24.03 5.72
C SER A 426 -19.23 24.87 7.00
N SER A 427 -18.07 25.03 7.65
CA SER A 427 -17.89 25.75 8.91
C SER A 427 -16.40 26.02 9.18
N ILE A 428 -16.09 27.01 10.02
CA ILE A 428 -14.73 27.23 10.54
C ILE A 428 -14.59 26.39 11.82
N GLY A 429 -13.56 25.55 11.88
CA GLY A 429 -13.24 24.77 13.09
C GLY A 429 -12.27 25.51 14.00
N LEU A 430 -11.23 26.09 13.41
CA LEU A 430 -10.17 26.82 14.11
C LEU A 430 -9.74 28.05 13.30
N LEU A 431 -9.67 29.20 13.95
CA LEU A 431 -9.12 30.44 13.39
C LEU A 431 -7.86 30.83 14.17
N ILE A 432 -6.73 30.97 13.49
CA ILE A 432 -5.45 31.38 14.08
C ILE A 432 -5.25 32.86 13.75
N THR A 433 -5.11 33.70 14.77
CA THR A 433 -5.06 35.16 14.64
C THR A 433 -4.13 35.81 15.67
N PRO A 434 -3.49 36.93 15.35
CA PRO A 434 -2.94 37.83 16.36
C PRO A 434 -4.03 38.34 17.31
N ILE A 435 -3.64 38.66 18.54
CA ILE A 435 -4.56 39.16 19.56
C ILE A 435 -5.17 40.52 19.18
N ASP A 436 -4.41 41.36 18.46
CA ASP A 436 -4.80 42.72 18.09
C ASP A 436 -5.98 42.73 17.10
N THR A 437 -6.20 41.62 16.40
CA THR A 437 -7.28 41.42 15.43
C THR A 437 -8.39 40.50 15.93
N LEU A 438 -8.33 40.09 17.20
CA LEU A 438 -9.33 39.25 17.83
C LEU A 438 -10.75 39.83 17.70
N ASP A 439 -10.95 41.12 18.02
CA ASP A 439 -12.27 41.76 18.00
C ASP A 439 -12.94 41.73 16.62
N LYS A 440 -12.15 41.83 15.54
CA LYS A 440 -12.64 41.74 14.16
C LYS A 440 -13.04 40.30 13.80
N CYS A 441 -12.30 39.33 14.34
CA CYS A 441 -12.45 37.91 14.06
C CYS A 441 -13.60 37.24 14.82
N VAL A 442 -13.99 37.78 15.98
CA VAL A 442 -15.09 37.23 16.81
C VAL A 442 -16.41 37.15 16.03
N GLY A 443 -16.65 38.06 15.09
CA GLY A 443 -17.83 38.04 14.23
C GLY A 443 -17.86 36.90 13.21
N LEU A 444 -16.71 36.35 12.84
CA LEU A 444 -16.57 35.33 11.78
C LEU A 444 -16.80 33.90 12.29
N VAL A 445 -16.60 33.67 13.58
CA VAL A 445 -16.70 32.34 14.21
C VAL A 445 -18.04 32.13 14.90
N ASP A 446 -18.55 30.90 14.85
CA ASP A 446 -19.76 30.52 15.60
C ASP A 446 -19.42 30.04 17.03
N SER A 447 -20.41 29.58 17.80
CA SER A 447 -20.18 29.04 19.16
C SER A 447 -19.53 27.65 19.19
N SER A 448 -19.43 27.00 18.03
CA SER A 448 -18.80 25.68 17.86
C SER A 448 -17.31 25.78 17.49
N SER A 449 -16.92 26.92 16.92
CA SER A 449 -15.57 27.27 16.47
C SER A 449 -14.64 27.61 17.62
N PHE A 450 -13.33 27.47 17.38
CA PHE A 450 -12.25 27.90 18.28
C PHE A 450 -11.41 29.00 17.64
N ILE A 451 -10.82 29.86 18.47
CA ILE A 451 -9.84 30.87 18.04
C ILE A 451 -8.53 30.61 18.77
N LEU A 452 -7.44 30.42 18.05
CA LEU A 452 -6.09 30.43 18.61
C LEU A 452 -5.50 31.84 18.47
N ALA A 453 -5.53 32.60 19.56
CA ALA A 453 -4.98 33.94 19.63
C ALA A 453 -3.51 33.91 20.07
N ARG A 454 -2.66 34.67 19.37
CA ARG A 454 -1.23 34.81 19.66
C ARG A 454 -0.94 36.24 20.12
N SER A 455 -0.28 36.42 21.26
CA SER A 455 0.09 37.75 21.78
C SER A 455 1.57 37.84 22.15
N ILE A 456 2.15 39.01 21.93
CA ILE A 456 3.52 39.33 22.35
C ILE A 456 3.55 39.68 23.85
N GLY A 457 4.48 39.07 24.58
CA GLY A 457 4.74 39.38 25.99
C GLY A 457 4.06 38.43 26.99
N LYS A 458 4.26 38.72 28.28
CA LYS A 458 3.82 37.86 29.40
C LYS A 458 2.49 38.26 30.02
N GLN A 459 1.96 39.43 29.67
CA GLN A 459 0.70 39.92 30.23
C GLN A 459 -0.48 39.18 29.59
N THR A 460 -1.46 38.79 30.40
CA THR A 460 -2.74 38.27 29.91
C THR A 460 -3.43 39.37 29.11
N PRO A 461 -3.62 39.22 27.79
CA PRO A 461 -4.28 40.26 27.00
C PRO A 461 -5.73 40.42 27.45
N LYS A 462 -6.29 41.62 27.22
CA LYS A 462 -7.70 41.88 27.49
C LYS A 462 -8.53 41.11 26.47
N ILE A 463 -9.31 40.15 26.94
CA ILE A 463 -10.16 39.30 26.10
C ILE A 463 -11.53 39.99 25.95
N SER A 464 -12.07 39.98 24.73
CA SER A 464 -13.39 40.53 24.42
C SER A 464 -14.50 39.89 25.27
N ASP A 465 -15.51 40.67 25.64
CA ASP A 465 -16.64 40.19 26.44
C ASP A 465 -17.36 39.03 25.72
N GLY A 466 -17.52 37.91 26.42
CA GLY A 466 -18.18 36.71 25.90
C GLY A 466 -17.25 35.63 25.35
N LEU A 467 -15.93 35.82 25.37
CA LEU A 467 -14.95 34.75 25.10
C LEU A 467 -14.39 34.15 26.41
N VAL A 468 -14.01 32.88 26.34
CA VAL A 468 -13.44 32.10 27.45
C VAL A 468 -12.15 31.45 27.00
N VAL A 469 -11.14 31.46 27.86
CA VAL A 469 -9.89 30.72 27.67
C VAL A 469 -10.13 29.23 27.93
N VAL A 470 -9.91 28.42 26.90
CA VAL A 470 -9.99 26.95 26.94
C VAL A 470 -8.67 26.36 27.41
N ILE A 471 -7.56 26.80 26.82
CA ILE A 471 -6.21 26.44 27.23
C ILE A 471 -5.28 27.62 26.93
N GLU A 472 -4.32 27.88 27.82
CA GLU A 472 -3.31 28.92 27.60
C GLU A 472 -1.90 28.44 27.92
N GLN A 473 -0.92 28.98 27.19
CA GLN A 473 0.48 28.72 27.47
C GLN A 473 1.39 29.88 27.06
N GLN A 474 2.43 30.11 27.88
CA GLN A 474 3.55 30.98 27.56
C GLN A 474 4.72 30.18 26.97
N PHE A 475 5.28 30.65 25.86
CA PHE A 475 6.54 30.22 25.27
C PHE A 475 7.43 31.45 25.10
N ASP A 476 8.49 31.58 25.90
CA ASP A 476 9.41 32.73 25.87
C ASP A 476 8.68 34.09 25.80
N ASN A 477 8.66 34.72 24.62
CA ASN A 477 8.02 36.02 24.35
C ASN A 477 6.63 35.94 23.69
N GLU A 478 6.11 34.74 23.47
CA GLU A 478 4.81 34.48 22.85
C GLU A 478 3.86 33.83 23.85
N LYS A 479 2.64 34.36 23.96
CA LYS A 479 1.54 33.72 24.68
C LYS A 479 0.49 33.24 23.69
N LEU A 480 0.15 31.95 23.76
CA LEU A 480 -0.91 31.33 22.96
C LEU A 480 -2.14 31.06 23.83
N LEU A 481 -3.30 31.44 23.31
CA LEU A 481 -4.60 31.36 23.97
C LEU A 481 -5.58 30.67 23.03
N LEU A 482 -6.05 29.48 23.39
CA LEU A 482 -7.19 28.88 22.71
C LEU A 482 -8.47 29.41 23.35
N LEU A 483 -9.27 30.12 22.57
CA LEU A 483 -10.47 30.82 22.99
C LEU A 483 -11.71 30.19 22.37
N ARG A 484 -12.84 30.32 23.07
CA ARG A 484 -14.17 29.92 22.58
C ARG A 484 -15.24 30.87 23.11
N LYS A 485 -16.31 31.08 22.34
CA LYS A 485 -17.51 31.81 22.81
C LYS A 485 -18.14 31.11 24.01
N ALA A 486 -18.41 31.87 25.06
CA ALA A 486 -19.15 31.43 26.23
C ALA A 486 -20.56 30.99 25.81
N VAL A 487 -21.04 29.90 26.40
CA VAL A 487 -22.43 29.44 26.22
C VAL A 487 -23.07 29.32 27.59
N SER A 488 -24.22 29.95 27.76
CA SER A 488 -25.02 29.84 28.99
C SER A 488 -25.46 28.41 29.22
N VAL A 489 -25.38 27.95 30.47
CA VAL A 489 -25.88 26.64 30.89
C VAL A 489 -27.36 26.78 31.22
N GLU A 490 -28.21 25.95 30.62
CA GLU A 490 -29.63 25.91 30.95
C GLU A 490 -29.85 25.31 32.35
N GLU A 491 -30.63 25.99 33.21
CA GLU A 491 -30.89 25.55 34.60
C GLU A 491 -31.57 24.18 34.71
N LYS A 492 -32.26 23.72 33.66
CA LYS A 492 -32.99 22.43 33.64
C LYS A 492 -32.35 21.41 32.68
N ALA A 493 -31.03 21.46 32.50
CA ALA A 493 -30.35 20.48 31.66
C ALA A 493 -30.34 19.10 32.35
N PRO A 494 -30.64 18.00 31.62
CA PRO A 494 -30.58 16.65 32.18
C PRO A 494 -29.14 16.29 32.60
N VAL A 495 -29.01 15.73 33.81
CA VAL A 495 -27.73 15.29 34.40
C VAL A 495 -27.81 13.81 34.73
N VAL A 496 -26.88 13.02 34.18
CA VAL A 496 -26.71 11.60 34.47
C VAL A 496 -25.48 11.44 35.37
N PHE A 497 -25.65 10.85 36.55
CA PHE A 497 -24.55 10.59 37.47
C PHE A 497 -23.98 9.19 37.25
N LEU A 498 -22.66 9.10 37.18
CA LEU A 498 -21.93 7.84 37.17
C LEU A 498 -21.35 7.61 38.57
N ALA A 499 -22.05 6.78 39.34
CA ALA A 499 -21.58 6.22 40.61
C ALA A 499 -21.22 4.74 40.38
N GLY A 500 -20.04 4.31 40.86
CA GLY A 500 -19.39 3.06 40.45
C GLY A 500 -20.20 1.76 40.63
N ASP A 501 -21.28 1.78 41.41
CA ASP A 501 -22.06 0.59 41.75
C ASP A 501 -23.39 0.49 40.97
N GLU A 502 -23.79 1.52 40.24
CA GLU A 502 -25.05 1.54 39.50
C GLU A 502 -24.85 1.03 38.07
N HIS A 503 -25.48 -0.08 37.69
CA HIS A 503 -25.36 -0.66 36.32
C HIS A 503 -26.40 -0.12 35.33
N ASN A 504 -27.34 0.73 35.77
CA ASN A 504 -28.45 1.21 34.95
C ASN A 504 -28.16 2.52 34.20
N TRP A 505 -26.99 3.13 34.43
CA TRP A 505 -26.61 4.40 33.80
C TRP A 505 -26.63 4.38 32.26
N PRO A 506 -26.30 3.29 31.54
CA PRO A 506 -26.34 3.30 30.07
C PRO A 506 -27.77 3.41 29.54
N GLN A 507 -28.73 2.78 30.23
CA GLN A 507 -30.14 2.84 29.87
C GLN A 507 -30.72 4.22 30.18
N GLN A 508 -30.35 4.80 31.32
CA GLN A 508 -30.72 6.16 31.69
C GLN A 508 -30.14 7.19 30.72
N LEU A 509 -28.88 7.01 30.31
CA LEU A 509 -28.26 7.89 29.32
C LEU A 509 -28.96 7.80 27.97
N LYS A 510 -29.29 6.59 27.51
CA LYS A 510 -30.05 6.38 26.26
C LYS A 510 -31.45 6.97 26.34
N SER A 511 -32.15 6.84 27.47
CA SER A 511 -33.47 7.46 27.63
C SER A 511 -33.38 8.99 27.58
N GLU A 512 -32.41 9.60 28.26
CA GLU A 512 -32.22 11.07 28.24
C GLU A 512 -31.79 11.59 26.85
N LEU A 513 -30.94 10.85 26.14
CA LEU A 513 -30.55 11.17 24.75
C LEU A 513 -31.74 11.05 23.77
N ASN A 514 -32.66 10.11 24.01
CA ASN A 514 -33.87 9.94 23.21
C ASN A 514 -34.96 10.96 23.57
N ILE A 515 -35.13 11.34 24.85
CA ILE A 515 -36.10 12.36 25.29
C ILE A 515 -35.67 13.75 24.83
N SER A 516 -34.36 14.03 24.84
CA SER A 516 -33.78 15.25 24.27
C SER A 516 -33.80 15.28 22.74
N SER A 517 -34.47 14.33 22.08
CA SER A 517 -34.60 14.32 20.63
C SER A 517 -35.48 15.44 20.06
N GLY A 518 -36.46 15.92 20.84
CA GLY A 518 -37.31 17.06 20.51
C GLY A 518 -36.82 18.41 21.02
N TYR A 519 -35.76 18.44 21.85
CA TYR A 519 -35.23 19.66 22.48
C TYR A 519 -33.77 19.94 22.07
N THR A 520 -33.38 21.21 22.01
CA THR A 520 -31.98 21.67 21.79
C THR A 520 -31.04 21.40 22.98
N LYS A 521 -31.49 20.65 23.98
CA LYS A 521 -30.86 20.53 25.29
C LYS A 521 -29.62 19.65 25.29
N ARG A 522 -28.57 20.12 25.97
CA ARG A 522 -27.34 19.37 26.26
C ARG A 522 -27.57 18.41 27.43
N VAL A 523 -26.96 17.24 27.37
CA VAL A 523 -27.00 16.23 28.46
C VAL A 523 -25.64 16.22 29.16
N TYR A 524 -25.61 16.38 30.48
CA TYR A 524 -24.38 16.36 31.27
C TYR A 524 -24.20 15.01 31.96
N VAL A 525 -23.03 14.40 31.81
CA VAL A 525 -22.63 13.17 32.50
C VAL A 525 -21.61 13.54 33.55
N VAL A 526 -21.92 13.30 34.82
CA VAL A 526 -21.05 13.67 35.95
C VAL A 526 -20.49 12.41 36.60
N ILE A 527 -19.17 12.30 36.63
CA ILE A 527 -18.45 11.17 37.23
C ILE A 527 -17.96 11.58 38.62
N LYS A 528 -18.55 10.99 39.67
CA LYS A 528 -18.34 11.41 41.07
C LYS A 528 -17.39 10.50 41.88
N LYS A 529 -17.17 9.25 41.46
CA LYS A 529 -16.29 8.25 42.12
C LYS A 529 -15.61 7.36 41.07
N LYS A 530 -14.68 6.49 41.50
CA LYS A 530 -13.91 5.52 40.67
C LYS A 530 -14.80 4.99 39.54
N ALA A 531 -14.57 5.46 38.31
CA ALA A 531 -15.38 5.00 37.19
C ALA A 531 -15.13 3.49 37.01
N PRO A 532 -16.15 2.75 36.56
CA PRO A 532 -16.02 1.33 36.25
C PRO A 532 -15.05 1.05 35.08
N ILE A 533 -14.69 2.07 34.29
CA ILE A 533 -13.85 2.00 33.09
C ILE A 533 -12.93 3.24 33.08
N ASP A 534 -11.74 3.13 32.47
CA ASP A 534 -10.89 4.28 32.14
C ASP A 534 -11.72 5.41 31.48
N GLY A 535 -11.61 6.63 32.02
CA GLY A 535 -12.41 7.78 31.63
C GLY A 535 -12.30 8.11 30.13
N ARG A 536 -11.15 7.85 29.50
CA ARG A 536 -10.98 8.05 28.05
C ARG A 536 -11.77 7.03 27.23
N THR A 537 -11.70 5.75 27.58
CA THR A 537 -12.44 4.67 26.90
C THR A 537 -13.94 4.91 27.01
N LEU A 538 -14.39 5.38 28.17
CA LEU A 538 -15.77 5.81 28.37
C LEU A 538 -16.15 6.97 27.45
N ILE A 539 -15.34 8.03 27.37
CA ILE A 539 -15.59 9.17 26.46
C ILE A 539 -15.64 8.70 24.99
N GLN A 540 -14.74 7.81 24.58
CA GLN A 540 -14.72 7.28 23.22
C GLN A 540 -15.97 6.44 22.91
N GLN A 541 -16.39 5.56 23.82
CA GLN A 541 -17.63 4.79 23.65
C GLN A 541 -18.86 5.69 23.58
N LEU A 542 -18.95 6.65 24.49
CA LEU A 542 -20.01 7.66 24.51
C LEU A 542 -20.03 8.54 23.25
N SER A 543 -18.85 8.82 22.68
CA SER A 543 -18.73 9.58 21.44
C SER A 543 -19.23 8.82 20.20
N LYS A 544 -19.23 7.47 20.24
CA LYS A 544 -19.67 6.60 19.14
C LYS A 544 -21.18 6.36 19.13
N GLU A 545 -21.88 6.67 20.23
CA GLU A 545 -23.34 6.56 20.28
C GLU A 545 -24.02 7.68 19.47
N LEU A 546 -25.19 7.37 18.89
CA LEU A 546 -26.02 8.33 18.16
C LEU A 546 -26.25 9.59 19.02
N ARG A 547 -25.86 10.76 18.51
CA ARG A 547 -26.04 12.11 19.12
C ARG A 547 -25.04 12.53 20.20
N ALA A 548 -23.78 12.09 20.07
CA ALA A 548 -22.66 12.56 20.89
C ALA A 548 -22.39 14.08 20.87
N ASP A 549 -22.90 14.83 19.90
CA ASP A 549 -22.81 16.30 19.82
C ASP A 549 -23.48 17.02 21.01
N LYS A 550 -24.51 16.40 21.60
CA LYS A 550 -25.24 16.97 22.75
C LYS A 550 -24.65 16.60 24.12
N LEU A 551 -23.77 15.62 24.19
CA LEU A 551 -23.24 15.08 25.44
C LEU A 551 -22.17 15.98 26.09
N ARG A 552 -22.11 16.15 27.41
CA ARG A 552 -21.06 16.93 28.08
C ARG A 552 -20.56 16.11 29.26
N VAL A 553 -19.28 15.75 29.28
CA VAL A 553 -18.72 14.92 30.37
C VAL A 553 -18.01 15.84 31.36
N ALA A 554 -18.35 15.70 32.64
CA ALA A 554 -17.68 16.36 33.75
C ALA A 554 -17.15 15.28 34.70
N ALA A 555 -15.84 15.17 34.82
CA ALA A 555 -15.19 14.22 35.71
C ALA A 555 -14.52 14.96 36.88
N SER A 556 -14.81 14.53 38.10
CA SER A 556 -14.13 15.00 39.30
C SER A 556 -13.42 13.82 39.95
N PRO A 557 -12.07 13.73 39.86
CA PRO A 557 -11.36 12.74 40.65
C PRO A 557 -11.52 13.09 42.14
N GLY A 558 -12.12 12.18 42.92
CA GLY A 558 -12.19 12.34 44.37
C GLY A 558 -10.80 12.36 45.00
N THR A 559 -10.68 12.92 46.20
CA THR A 559 -9.44 13.17 46.96
C THR A 559 -8.55 11.93 47.23
N ASP A 560 -9.03 10.72 46.94
CA ASP A 560 -8.28 9.46 47.16
C ASP A 560 -7.73 8.81 45.88
N MET A 561 -7.80 9.47 44.71
CA MET A 561 -7.25 8.92 43.47
C MET A 561 -5.94 9.60 43.07
N GLY A 562 -4.85 8.82 43.08
CA GLY A 562 -3.60 9.17 42.41
C GLY A 562 -3.87 9.58 40.97
N ALA A 563 -3.16 10.63 40.52
CA ALA A 563 -3.38 11.40 39.30
C ALA A 563 -3.11 10.64 37.97
N CYS A 564 -3.39 9.35 37.90
CA CYS A 564 -3.29 8.56 36.68
C CYS A 564 -4.70 8.29 36.14
N GLY A 565 -5.01 8.87 34.97
CA GLY A 565 -6.09 8.37 34.10
C GLY A 565 -7.24 9.32 33.76
N TRP A 566 -7.27 10.57 34.22
CA TRP A 566 -8.44 11.43 34.01
C TRP A 566 -8.12 12.68 33.19
N LYS A 567 -8.45 12.69 31.89
CA LYS A 567 -8.67 13.96 31.17
C LYS A 567 -9.94 14.62 31.77
N THR A 568 -9.85 15.85 32.25
CA THR A 568 -11.02 16.72 32.34
C THR A 568 -11.42 17.00 30.89
N ALA A 569 -12.49 16.35 30.44
CA ALA A 569 -13.14 16.67 29.18
C ALA A 569 -13.56 18.14 29.21
N THR A 570 -12.74 19.03 28.62
CA THR A 570 -13.18 20.38 28.36
C THR A 570 -13.95 20.38 27.04
N ARG A 571 -15.20 19.93 27.12
CA ARG A 571 -16.25 20.74 26.51
C ARG A 571 -16.39 21.95 27.43
N ALA A 572 -15.48 22.92 27.27
CA ALA A 572 -15.38 24.08 28.14
C ALA A 572 -16.72 24.84 28.18
N THR A 573 -17.44 24.69 29.28
CA THR A 573 -18.28 25.75 29.83
C THR A 573 -17.55 26.25 31.06
N SER A 574 -16.90 27.42 30.97
CA SER A 574 -16.56 28.15 32.19
C SER A 574 -17.88 28.57 32.82
N ILE A 575 -18.23 27.99 33.96
CA ILE A 575 -19.40 28.39 34.72
C ILE A 575 -18.91 29.45 35.72
N ARG A 576 -19.28 30.71 35.53
CA ARG A 576 -19.24 31.72 36.60
C ARG A 576 -20.45 31.46 37.50
N TRP A 577 -20.21 31.16 38.76
CA TRP A 577 -21.26 31.18 39.78
C TRP A 577 -21.56 32.62 40.16
N PRO A 578 -22.83 33.06 40.22
CA PRO A 578 -23.17 34.36 40.78
C PRO A 578 -23.05 34.29 42.31
N GLY A 579 -22.14 35.07 42.91
CA GLY A 579 -22.19 35.38 44.35
C GLY A 579 -20.93 35.15 45.21
N THR A 580 -19.70 35.22 44.68
CA THR A 580 -18.50 35.33 45.53
C THR A 580 -17.68 36.56 45.20
N ASP A 581 -17.77 37.56 46.09
CA ASP A 581 -16.90 38.74 46.10
C ASP A 581 -15.45 38.34 46.39
N PRO A 582 -14.45 38.98 45.74
CA PRO A 582 -13.04 38.73 45.97
C PRO A 582 -12.53 39.56 47.16
N SER A 583 -13.04 39.32 48.37
CA SER A 583 -12.47 39.93 49.58
C SER A 583 -12.89 39.21 50.86
N SER A 584 -12.30 38.05 51.13
CA SER A 584 -12.13 37.56 52.50
C SER A 584 -10.98 36.56 52.59
N THR A 585 -9.85 37.07 53.05
CA THR A 585 -8.78 36.27 53.66
C THR A 585 -9.29 35.59 54.92
N SER A 586 -9.20 34.27 55.00
CA SER A 586 -9.16 33.55 56.27
C SER A 586 -8.11 32.45 56.22
N GLN A 587 -6.99 32.70 56.92
CA GLN A 587 -6.05 31.68 57.35
C GLN A 587 -6.75 30.67 58.26
N ILE A 588 -6.57 29.36 58.02
CA ILE A 588 -6.57 28.36 59.10
C ILE A 588 -5.41 27.38 58.84
N SER A 589 -4.66 27.19 59.92
CA SER A 589 -3.39 26.52 60.14
C SER A 589 -3.44 24.99 60.17
N GLY A 590 -2.32 24.37 59.76
CA GLY A 590 -1.57 23.41 60.60
C GLY A 590 -1.93 21.93 60.53
N GLY A 591 -0.94 21.09 60.26
CA GLY A 591 -0.98 19.66 60.55
C GLY A 591 0.00 18.83 59.72
N GLY A 592 1.29 18.86 60.06
CA GLY A 592 2.28 17.95 59.48
C GLY A 592 2.30 16.59 60.20
N VAL A 593 2.53 15.51 59.44
CA VAL A 593 3.15 14.28 59.95
C VAL A 593 4.08 13.74 58.86
N ARG A 594 5.36 13.62 59.21
CA ARG A 594 6.39 12.85 58.50
C ARG A 594 6.18 11.36 58.75
N SER A 595 6.41 10.52 57.73
CA SER A 595 7.03 9.21 57.94
C SER A 595 7.91 8.85 56.73
N GLU A 596 9.18 8.61 57.04
CA GLU A 596 10.21 8.09 56.14
C GLU A 596 9.99 6.59 55.89
N ALA A 597 10.30 6.10 54.69
CA ALA A 597 10.75 4.72 54.49
C ALA A 597 11.62 4.59 53.23
N ARG A 598 12.82 4.05 53.49
CA ARG A 598 13.98 3.79 52.62
C ARG A 598 13.66 2.98 51.36
N ILE A 599 14.31 3.32 50.24
CA ILE A 599 14.50 2.44 49.09
C ILE A 599 15.98 2.01 49.08
N SER A 600 16.20 0.70 49.22
CA SER A 600 17.48 0.03 49.10
C SER A 600 17.84 -0.19 47.63
N THR A 601 18.96 0.39 47.21
CA THR A 601 19.69 0.04 45.98
C THR A 601 20.35 -1.33 46.12
N VAL A 602 20.09 -2.23 45.16
CA VAL A 602 20.93 -3.41 44.89
C VAL A 602 21.49 -3.25 43.49
N GLY A 603 22.82 -3.24 43.41
CA GLY A 603 23.60 -2.96 42.22
C GLY A 603 23.78 -4.17 41.32
N VAL A 604 24.01 -3.85 40.05
CA VAL A 604 24.54 -4.72 39.01
C VAL A 604 26.05 -4.86 39.26
N ARG A 605 26.53 -6.10 39.34
CA ARG A 605 27.96 -6.42 39.21
C ARG A 605 28.25 -6.83 37.77
N SER A 606 29.37 -6.28 37.31
CA SER A 606 30.20 -6.66 36.16
C SER A 606 30.32 -8.14 35.90
#